data_AF-A0A3M1P6A7-F1
#
_entry.id   AF-A0A3M1P6A7-F1
#
_cell.length_a   1.000
_cell.length_b   1.000
_cell.length_c   1.000
_cell.angle_alpha   90.00
_cell.angle_beta   90.00
_cell.angle_gamma   90.00
#
_symmetry.space_group_name_H-M   'P 1'
#
loop_
_entity.id
_entity.type
_entity.pdbx_description
1 polymer ?
#
loop_
_entity_poly.entity_id
_entity_poly.type
_entity_poly.pdbx_seq_one_letter_code
_entity_poly.pdbx_strand_id
1 'polypeptide(L)'
;MNRSPSAVLFSLGLLIFAFGCQKVQQQGADNIPAPQYSLTADQTHNKFSRAIAPVLKVPSGAVVEVQTKEATDGQLNVNSTSADVPNVKFDPIHPLTGPVYVEGAEPGDILAVKLLKIEVGDWGWAGIFPGFGFLADEFKDPYLKTVALGKDAKVAHFSDKINIP
;
A
#
# COMPACT_ATOMS: atom_id res chain seq x y z
N MET A 1 67.28 5.00 50.15
CA MET A 1 65.85 5.21 49.86
C MET A 1 65.46 4.23 48.75
N ASN A 2 64.52 3.35 49.08
CA ASN A 2 64.26 2.07 48.43
C ASN A 2 63.60 2.19 47.05
N ARG A 3 64.01 1.34 46.12
CA ARG A 3 63.36 1.05 44.84
C ARG A 3 62.21 0.06 45.03
N SER A 4 61.15 0.19 44.24
CA SER A 4 60.34 -0.94 43.76
C SER A 4 59.49 -0.52 42.54
N PRO A 5 59.52 -1.25 41.40
CA PRO A 5 58.66 -1.00 40.27
C PRO A 5 57.39 -1.87 40.34
N SER A 6 56.21 -1.27 40.25
CA SER A 6 54.96 -2.02 40.09
C SER A 6 54.68 -2.25 38.59
N ALA A 7 54.70 -3.51 38.19
CA ALA A 7 54.29 -3.97 36.88
C ALA A 7 52.78 -3.75 36.68
N VAL A 8 52.40 -3.07 35.60
CA VAL A 8 51.01 -2.97 35.14
C VAL A 8 50.79 -4.09 34.13
N LEU A 9 50.08 -5.14 34.52
CA LEU A 9 49.59 -6.17 33.61
C LEU A 9 48.46 -5.59 32.76
N PHE A 10 48.66 -5.47 31.45
CA PHE A 10 47.58 -5.27 30.49
C PHE A 10 46.89 -6.61 30.25
N SER A 11 45.72 -6.83 30.86
CA SER A 11 44.82 -7.92 30.47
C SER A 11 44.10 -7.52 29.19
N LEU A 12 44.55 -8.09 28.06
CA LEU A 12 43.88 -7.96 26.77
C LEU A 12 42.58 -8.78 26.81
N GLY A 13 41.48 -8.14 27.20
CA GLY A 13 40.14 -8.73 27.14
C GLY A 13 39.68 -8.83 25.69
N LEU A 14 39.72 -10.03 25.12
CA LEU A 14 39.17 -10.34 23.81
C LEU A 14 37.63 -10.28 23.87
N LEU A 15 37.03 -9.10 23.60
CA LEU A 15 35.58 -8.98 23.43
C LEU A 15 35.18 -9.55 22.07
N ILE A 16 34.75 -10.80 22.05
CA ILE A 16 34.07 -11.40 20.90
C ILE A 16 32.65 -10.81 20.88
N PHE A 17 32.42 -9.78 20.06
CA PHE A 17 31.07 -9.36 19.69
C PHE A 17 30.47 -10.43 18.77
N ALA A 18 29.76 -11.39 19.36
CA ALA A 18 28.85 -12.22 18.61
C ALA A 18 27.69 -11.33 18.13
N PHE A 19 27.81 -10.81 16.90
CA PHE A 19 26.66 -10.28 16.17
C PHE A 19 25.72 -11.43 15.86
N GLY A 20 24.91 -11.79 16.86
CA GLY A 20 23.78 -12.68 16.69
C GLY A 20 22.84 -12.07 15.66
N CYS A 21 22.58 -12.82 14.59
CA CYS A 21 21.51 -12.52 13.66
C CYS A 21 20.19 -12.48 14.45
N GLN A 22 19.70 -11.29 14.78
CA GLN A 22 18.35 -11.14 15.29
C GLN A 22 17.42 -11.53 14.15
N LYS A 23 16.82 -12.71 14.26
CA LYS A 23 15.66 -13.07 13.45
C LYS A 23 14.64 -11.95 13.65
N VAL A 24 14.37 -11.19 12.59
CA VAL A 24 13.24 -10.27 12.55
C VAL A 24 12.00 -11.13 12.79
N GLN A 25 11.42 -10.99 13.99
CA GLN A 25 10.14 -11.63 14.29
C GLN A 25 9.11 -11.00 13.37
N GLN A 26 8.61 -11.77 12.40
CA GLN A 26 7.38 -11.41 11.70
C GLN A 26 6.27 -11.42 12.75
N GLN A 27 5.79 -10.24 13.14
CA GLN A 27 4.58 -10.12 13.94
C GLN A 27 3.42 -10.70 13.11
N GLY A 28 2.95 -11.88 13.50
CA GLY A 28 1.82 -12.56 12.86
C GLY A 28 0.53 -11.74 12.93
N ALA A 29 -0.40 -12.06 12.03
CA ALA A 29 -1.68 -11.40 11.81
C ALA A 29 -2.64 -11.34 13.03
N ASP A 30 -2.25 -11.93 14.18
CA ASP A 30 -3.12 -12.13 15.34
C ASP A 30 -3.26 -10.89 16.25
N ASN A 31 -2.56 -9.78 15.97
CA ASN A 31 -2.60 -8.56 16.80
C ASN A 31 -2.81 -7.28 15.96
N ILE A 32 -3.78 -7.27 15.06
CA ILE A 32 -4.18 -6.03 14.36
C ILE A 32 -5.16 -5.28 15.28
N PRO A 33 -4.83 -4.05 15.75
CA PRO A 33 -5.75 -3.27 16.54
C PRO A 33 -7.02 -2.94 15.74
N ALA A 34 -8.16 -2.86 16.43
CA ALA A 34 -9.39 -2.41 15.81
C ALA A 34 -9.21 -0.98 15.27
N PRO A 35 -9.78 -0.65 14.09
CA PRO A 35 -9.74 0.70 13.57
C PRO A 35 -10.50 1.65 14.52
N GLN A 36 -9.91 2.81 14.75
CA GLN A 36 -10.49 3.89 15.56
C GLN A 36 -11.30 4.86 14.69
N TYR A 37 -10.97 4.91 13.40
CA TYR A 37 -11.59 5.76 12.40
C TYR A 37 -11.82 4.95 11.13
N SER A 38 -12.80 5.36 10.33
CA SER A 38 -13.08 4.78 9.03
C SER A 38 -13.26 5.87 7.98
N LEU A 39 -12.83 5.56 6.76
CA LEU A 39 -13.13 6.29 5.55
C LEU A 39 -13.86 5.38 4.57
N THR A 40 -14.98 5.86 4.04
CA THR A 40 -15.80 5.14 3.06
C THR A 40 -15.39 5.48 1.64
N ALA A 41 -15.70 4.58 0.70
CA ALA A 41 -15.25 4.68 -0.69
C ALA A 41 -15.84 5.89 -1.46
N ASP A 42 -16.86 6.56 -0.94
CA ASP A 42 -17.46 7.77 -1.51
C ASP A 42 -16.70 9.06 -1.18
N GLN A 43 -15.83 9.05 -0.17
CA GLN A 43 -15.04 10.21 0.27
C GLN A 43 -13.77 10.37 -0.57
N THR A 44 -13.93 10.65 -1.87
CA THR A 44 -12.84 10.55 -2.86
C THR A 44 -12.53 11.86 -3.60
N HIS A 45 -11.28 11.99 -4.05
CA HIS A 45 -10.77 13.03 -4.95
C HIS A 45 -9.71 12.42 -5.90
N ASN A 46 -9.35 13.07 -7.01
CA ASN A 46 -8.36 12.54 -7.97
C ASN A 46 -7.07 13.37 -8.08
N LYS A 47 -6.80 14.25 -7.10
CA LYS A 47 -5.67 15.19 -7.12
C LYS A 47 -5.04 15.34 -5.74
N PHE A 48 -3.71 15.34 -5.64
CA PHE A 48 -3.01 15.77 -4.43
C PHE A 48 -2.93 17.30 -4.40
N SER A 49 -3.74 17.95 -3.56
CA SER A 49 -3.76 19.41 -3.46
C SER A 49 -4.09 19.87 -2.04
N ARG A 50 -3.32 20.83 -1.53
CA ARG A 50 -3.60 21.49 -0.23
C ARG A 50 -4.92 22.26 -0.19
N ALA A 51 -5.51 22.53 -1.35
CA ALA A 51 -6.78 23.25 -1.44
C ALA A 51 -7.99 22.34 -1.16
N ILE A 52 -7.79 21.03 -1.13
CA ILE A 52 -8.83 20.06 -0.79
C ILE A 52 -8.93 19.98 0.73
N ALA A 53 -10.11 20.24 1.28
CA ALA A 53 -10.33 20.14 2.71
C ALA A 53 -10.21 18.67 3.17
N PRO A 54 -9.57 18.40 4.33
CA PRO A 54 -9.54 17.07 4.90
C PRO A 54 -10.95 16.58 5.21
N VAL A 55 -11.22 15.30 4.93
CA VAL A 55 -12.49 14.65 5.28
C VAL A 55 -12.42 13.92 6.62
N LEU A 56 -11.20 13.73 7.14
CA LEU A 56 -10.92 13.11 8.44
C LEU A 56 -9.71 13.79 9.08
N LYS A 57 -9.74 13.96 10.40
CA LYS A 57 -8.64 14.49 11.21
C LYS A 57 -8.32 13.50 12.33
N VAL A 58 -7.06 13.11 12.48
CA VAL A 58 -6.62 12.08 13.44
C VAL A 58 -5.32 12.47 14.15
N PRO A 59 -5.10 12.02 15.39
CA PRO A 59 -3.80 12.14 16.03
C PRO A 59 -2.77 11.19 15.41
N SER A 60 -1.47 11.48 15.60
CA SER A 60 -0.40 10.54 15.25
C SER A 60 -0.57 9.21 15.99
N GLY A 61 -0.33 8.09 15.29
CA GLY A 61 -0.52 6.74 15.82
C GLY A 61 -1.95 6.18 15.71
N ALA A 62 -2.90 6.94 15.18
CA ALA A 62 -4.26 6.46 14.95
C ALA A 62 -4.30 5.28 13.97
N VAL A 63 -5.25 4.36 14.20
CA VAL A 63 -5.55 3.26 13.27
C VAL A 63 -6.78 3.61 12.47
N VAL A 64 -6.63 3.69 11.14
CA VAL A 64 -7.69 4.10 10.21
C VAL A 64 -7.98 2.96 9.24
N GLU A 65 -9.24 2.55 9.16
CA GLU A 65 -9.74 1.71 8.07
C GLU A 65 -10.08 2.59 6.87
N VAL A 66 -9.63 2.22 5.67
CA VAL A 66 -9.85 3.01 4.46
C VAL A 66 -10.42 2.10 3.37
N GLN A 67 -11.65 2.38 2.96
CA GLN A 67 -12.25 1.75 1.79
C GLN A 67 -11.79 2.50 0.54
N THR A 68 -11.45 1.75 -0.52
CA THR A 68 -10.95 2.31 -1.78
C THR A 68 -11.85 1.89 -2.93
N LYS A 69 -11.92 2.74 -3.95
CA LYS A 69 -12.59 2.42 -5.20
C LYS A 69 -11.61 1.79 -6.20
N GLU A 70 -12.18 1.08 -7.14
CA GLU A 70 -11.50 0.64 -8.35
C GLU A 70 -11.01 1.86 -9.18
N ALA A 71 -9.98 1.66 -10.00
CA ALA A 71 -9.19 2.74 -10.60
C ALA A 71 -9.94 3.62 -11.61
N THR A 72 -11.05 3.18 -12.20
CA THR A 72 -11.87 3.98 -13.12
C THR A 72 -13.01 4.72 -12.42
N ASP A 73 -13.05 4.73 -11.08
CA ASP A 73 -14.15 5.31 -10.30
C ASP A 73 -15.49 4.62 -10.59
N GLY A 74 -15.47 3.30 -10.79
CA GLY A 74 -16.67 2.49 -10.98
C GLY A 74 -17.24 2.50 -12.40
N GLN A 75 -16.51 3.04 -13.38
CA GLN A 75 -16.90 2.98 -14.80
C GLN A 75 -16.82 1.55 -15.36
N LEU A 76 -15.91 0.73 -14.82
CA LEU A 76 -15.80 -0.69 -15.12
C LEU A 76 -16.34 -1.56 -13.98
N ASN A 77 -16.83 -2.74 -14.32
CA ASN A 77 -17.25 -3.76 -13.38
C ASN A 77 -16.81 -5.16 -13.84
N VAL A 78 -17.08 -6.19 -13.03
CA VAL A 78 -16.68 -7.58 -13.33
C VAL A 78 -17.20 -8.13 -14.67
N ASN A 79 -18.31 -7.59 -15.18
CA ASN A 79 -18.92 -7.98 -16.46
C ASN A 79 -18.50 -7.07 -17.62
N SER A 80 -17.68 -6.05 -17.39
CA SER A 80 -17.17 -5.19 -18.45
C SER A 80 -16.29 -5.97 -19.43
N THR A 81 -16.28 -5.51 -20.67
CA THR A 81 -15.56 -6.11 -21.79
C THR A 81 -14.63 -5.08 -22.45
N SER A 82 -13.79 -5.54 -23.38
CA SER A 82 -12.94 -4.65 -24.18
C SER A 82 -13.72 -3.56 -24.92
N ALA A 83 -15.01 -3.77 -25.21
CA ALA A 83 -15.86 -2.79 -25.87
C ALA A 83 -16.21 -1.58 -24.97
N ASP A 84 -16.07 -1.72 -23.65
CA ASP A 84 -16.34 -0.64 -22.69
C ASP A 84 -15.14 0.29 -22.50
N VAL A 85 -13.92 -0.19 -22.78
CA VAL A 85 -12.66 0.56 -22.59
C VAL A 85 -12.66 1.92 -23.29
N PRO A 86 -13.08 2.07 -24.56
CA PRO A 86 -13.11 3.38 -25.23
C PRO A 86 -14.04 4.40 -24.58
N ASN A 87 -14.99 3.96 -23.74
CA ASN A 87 -15.97 4.83 -23.08
C ASN A 87 -15.51 5.31 -21.70
N VAL A 88 -14.40 4.78 -21.17
CA VAL A 88 -13.85 5.21 -19.88
C VAL A 88 -13.31 6.64 -20.01
N LYS A 89 -13.86 7.53 -19.19
CA LYS A 89 -13.41 8.92 -19.08
C LYS A 89 -12.23 8.99 -18.12
N PHE A 90 -11.15 9.62 -18.56
CA PHE A 90 -9.93 9.81 -17.77
C PHE A 90 -10.09 10.85 -16.64
N ASP A 91 -11.13 11.67 -16.68
CA ASP A 91 -11.59 12.45 -15.53
C ASP A 91 -12.96 11.86 -15.15
N PRO A 92 -13.11 11.07 -14.07
CA PRO A 92 -12.38 11.16 -12.79
C PRO A 92 -11.60 9.89 -12.37
N ILE A 93 -10.73 9.31 -13.22
CA ILE A 93 -9.99 8.08 -12.81
C ILE A 93 -9.06 8.33 -11.62
N HIS A 94 -8.55 7.25 -11.05
CA HIS A 94 -7.69 7.22 -9.88
C HIS A 94 -8.32 7.93 -8.67
N PRO A 95 -9.52 7.50 -8.23
CA PRO A 95 -10.14 8.01 -7.02
C PRO A 95 -9.27 7.67 -5.79
N LEU A 96 -8.92 8.70 -5.02
CA LEU A 96 -8.15 8.64 -3.79
C LEU A 96 -9.09 8.91 -2.61
N THR A 97 -9.20 7.97 -1.68
CA THR A 97 -9.99 8.15 -0.46
C THR A 97 -9.27 9.07 0.52
N GLY A 98 -9.94 10.12 1.00
CA GLY A 98 -9.36 11.13 1.89
C GLY A 98 -9.67 12.56 1.43
N PRO A 99 -8.84 13.56 1.77
CA PRO A 99 -7.57 13.48 2.51
C PRO A 99 -7.72 13.30 4.03
N VAL A 100 -6.72 12.68 4.67
CA VAL A 100 -6.60 12.60 6.14
C VAL A 100 -5.64 13.68 6.64
N TYR A 101 -6.09 14.48 7.60
CA TYR A 101 -5.26 15.43 8.34
C TYR A 101 -4.67 14.75 9.57
N VAL A 102 -3.35 14.75 9.72
CA VAL A 102 -2.67 14.22 10.90
C VAL A 102 -2.30 15.38 11.83
N GLU A 103 -2.78 15.33 13.07
CA GLU A 103 -2.54 16.38 14.06
C GLU A 103 -1.06 16.47 14.43
N GLY A 104 -0.58 17.71 14.50
CA GLY A 104 0.81 18.01 14.85
C GLY A 104 1.83 17.78 13.72
N ALA A 105 1.42 17.26 12.55
CA ALA A 105 2.30 17.15 11.40
C ALA A 105 2.55 18.53 10.76
N GLU A 106 3.82 18.87 10.55
CA GLU A 106 4.26 20.15 9.98
C GLU A 106 5.12 19.97 8.71
N PRO A 107 5.24 21.00 7.85
CA PRO A 107 6.14 20.93 6.69
C PRO A 107 7.59 20.64 7.11
N GLY A 108 8.15 19.56 6.55
CA GLY A 108 9.49 19.06 6.90
C GLY A 108 9.46 17.75 7.68
N ASP A 109 8.32 17.41 8.28
CA ASP A 109 8.13 16.12 8.94
C ASP A 109 7.99 14.96 7.94
N ILE A 110 8.17 13.74 8.46
CA ILE A 110 7.95 12.50 7.74
C ILE A 110 6.68 11.83 8.28
N LEU A 111 5.74 11.52 7.38
CA LEU A 111 4.61 10.67 7.71
C LEU A 111 4.99 9.19 7.48
N ALA A 112 5.04 8.41 8.56
CA ALA A 112 5.17 6.97 8.47
C ALA A 112 3.78 6.31 8.47
N VAL A 113 3.43 5.61 7.39
CA VAL A 113 2.18 4.84 7.27
C VAL A 113 2.51 3.36 7.29
N LYS A 114 1.99 2.63 8.27
CA LYS A 114 2.10 1.16 8.34
C LYS A 114 0.80 0.53 7.85
N LEU A 115 0.88 -0.23 6.76
CA LEU A 115 -0.25 -1.06 6.31
C LEU A 115 -0.37 -2.27 7.24
N LEU A 116 -1.44 -2.31 8.04
CA LEU A 116 -1.68 -3.38 9.01
C LEU A 116 -2.43 -4.57 8.39
N LYS A 117 -3.41 -4.28 7.53
CA LYS A 117 -4.22 -5.25 6.81
C LYS A 117 -4.56 -4.67 5.44
N ILE A 118 -4.63 -5.55 4.43
CA ILE A 118 -5.22 -5.24 3.13
C ILE A 118 -6.27 -6.31 2.87
N GLU A 119 -7.49 -5.89 2.61
CA GLU A 119 -8.56 -6.73 2.12
C GLU A 119 -8.81 -6.34 0.66
N VAL A 120 -8.78 -7.34 -0.22
CA VAL A 120 -9.07 -7.15 -1.64
C VAL A 120 -10.56 -7.32 -1.88
N GLY A 121 -11.07 -6.59 -2.87
CA GLY A 121 -12.44 -6.76 -3.33
C GLY A 121 -12.68 -8.13 -3.95
N ASP A 122 -13.92 -8.35 -4.38
CA ASP A 122 -14.41 -9.59 -4.99
C ASP A 122 -14.16 -9.66 -6.51
N TRP A 123 -13.42 -8.70 -7.09
CA TRP A 123 -12.96 -8.76 -8.47
C TRP A 123 -11.80 -7.78 -8.71
N GLY A 124 -11.15 -7.93 -9.86
CA GLY A 124 -10.18 -6.99 -10.39
C GLY A 124 -10.10 -7.05 -11.91
N TRP A 125 -9.29 -6.18 -12.51
CA TRP A 125 -9.12 -6.15 -13.96
C TRP A 125 -7.71 -5.73 -14.39
N ALA A 126 -7.33 -6.16 -15.59
CA ALA A 126 -6.18 -5.67 -16.33
C ALA A 126 -6.63 -5.26 -17.74
N GLY A 127 -6.09 -4.16 -18.27
CA GLY A 127 -6.56 -3.63 -19.55
C GLY A 127 -5.48 -2.92 -20.35
N ILE A 128 -5.71 -2.88 -21.67
CA ILE A 128 -4.96 -2.08 -22.64
C ILE A 128 -5.87 -0.94 -23.07
N PHE A 129 -5.41 0.28 -22.84
CA PHE A 129 -6.08 1.51 -23.26
C PHE A 129 -5.30 2.06 -24.46
N PRO A 130 -5.88 2.07 -25.67
CA PRO A 130 -5.18 2.53 -26.87
C PRO A 130 -4.57 3.93 -26.68
N GLY A 131 -3.30 4.08 -27.04
CA GLY A 131 -2.56 5.33 -26.87
C GLY A 131 -2.04 5.60 -25.45
N PHE A 132 -2.18 4.65 -24.52
CA PHE A 132 -1.72 4.76 -23.13
C PHE A 132 -0.84 3.58 -22.72
N GLY A 133 0.24 3.87 -21.99
CA GLY A 133 1.20 2.89 -21.49
C GLY A 133 2.45 2.74 -22.36
N PHE A 134 3.36 1.87 -21.92
CA PHE A 134 4.70 1.71 -22.52
C PHE A 134 4.66 1.14 -23.95
N LEU A 135 3.73 0.23 -24.24
CA LEU A 135 3.61 -0.47 -25.53
C LEU A 135 2.42 0.04 -26.37
N ALA A 136 2.10 1.33 -26.24
CA ALA A 136 0.97 1.94 -26.92
C ALA A 136 1.13 1.94 -28.46
N ASP A 137 2.35 1.74 -28.98
CA ASP A 137 2.63 1.65 -30.40
C ASP A 137 2.43 0.25 -31.01
N GLU A 138 2.55 -0.77 -30.17
CA GLU A 138 2.36 -2.16 -30.56
C GLU A 138 0.91 -2.62 -30.36
N PHE A 139 0.23 -2.13 -29.31
CA PHE A 139 -1.14 -2.53 -28.97
C PHE A 139 -2.14 -1.39 -29.21
N LYS A 140 -2.72 -1.38 -30.42
CA LYS A 140 -3.67 -0.34 -30.87
C LYS A 140 -5.12 -0.66 -30.55
N ASP A 141 -5.45 -1.93 -30.31
CA ASP A 141 -6.80 -2.35 -29.99
C ASP A 141 -7.05 -2.35 -28.47
N PRO A 142 -8.25 -1.97 -28.02
CA PRO A 142 -8.59 -2.05 -26.60
C PRO A 142 -8.68 -3.51 -26.15
N TYR A 143 -8.25 -3.75 -24.92
CA TYR A 143 -8.37 -5.07 -24.28
C TYR A 143 -8.76 -4.92 -22.82
N LEU A 144 -9.66 -5.77 -22.34
CA LEU A 144 -10.00 -5.87 -20.93
C LEU A 144 -10.11 -7.34 -20.52
N LYS A 145 -9.45 -7.66 -19.40
CA LYS A 145 -9.58 -8.94 -18.71
C LYS A 145 -10.06 -8.65 -17.30
N THR A 146 -11.30 -9.04 -17.01
CA THR A 146 -11.81 -9.07 -15.63
C THR A 146 -11.49 -10.42 -14.99
N VAL A 147 -11.32 -10.42 -13.68
CA VAL A 147 -11.09 -11.62 -12.87
C VAL A 147 -12.00 -11.51 -11.65
N ALA A 148 -12.95 -12.44 -11.52
CA ALA A 148 -13.71 -12.59 -10.28
C ALA A 148 -12.81 -13.17 -9.19
N LEU A 149 -12.87 -12.59 -8.01
CA LEU A 149 -12.15 -13.01 -6.82
C LEU A 149 -13.17 -13.51 -5.79
N GLY A 150 -12.95 -14.71 -5.26
CA GLY A 150 -13.75 -15.18 -4.13
C GLY A 150 -13.52 -14.33 -2.88
N LYS A 151 -14.44 -14.41 -1.92
CA LYS A 151 -14.20 -13.89 -0.57
C LYS A 151 -12.91 -14.50 -0.03
N ASP A 152 -12.03 -13.66 0.50
CA ASP A 152 -10.71 -14.05 1.03
C ASP A 152 -9.76 -14.67 -0.01
N ALA A 153 -9.98 -14.43 -1.31
CA ALA A 153 -9.15 -14.97 -2.38
C ALA A 153 -7.66 -14.65 -2.17
N LYS A 154 -6.84 -15.68 -2.28
CA LYS A 154 -5.36 -15.61 -2.29
C LYS A 154 -4.77 -15.87 -3.67
N VAL A 155 -5.64 -16.03 -4.67
CA VAL A 155 -5.25 -16.39 -6.03
C VAL A 155 -6.24 -15.72 -6.99
N ALA A 156 -5.72 -15.02 -7.98
CA ALA A 156 -6.44 -14.59 -9.16
C ALA A 156 -6.28 -15.63 -10.27
N HIS A 157 -7.39 -16.28 -10.65
CA HIS A 157 -7.43 -17.25 -11.75
C HIS A 157 -7.43 -16.53 -13.10
N PHE A 158 -6.24 -16.26 -13.64
CA PHE A 158 -6.09 -15.49 -14.88
C PHE A 158 -6.53 -16.29 -16.12
N SER A 159 -6.23 -17.59 -16.16
CA SER A 159 -6.69 -18.52 -17.20
C SER A 159 -6.68 -19.96 -16.67
N ASP A 160 -7.15 -20.93 -17.48
CA ASP A 160 -7.14 -22.37 -17.15
C ASP A 160 -5.76 -22.91 -16.76
N LYS A 161 -4.68 -22.20 -17.12
CA LYS A 161 -3.29 -22.62 -16.91
C LYS A 161 -2.50 -21.66 -16.03
N ILE A 162 -3.05 -20.49 -15.70
CA ILE A 162 -2.30 -19.41 -15.03
C ILE A 162 -3.08 -18.94 -13.81
N ASN A 163 -2.44 -19.08 -12.66
CA ASN A 163 -2.90 -18.61 -11.36
C ASN A 163 -1.88 -17.60 -10.83
N ILE A 164 -2.35 -16.44 -10.40
CA ILE A 164 -1.52 -15.38 -9.83
C ILE A 164 -1.80 -15.33 -8.33
N PRO A 165 -0.81 -15.60 -7.44
CA PRO A 165 -0.98 -15.51 -6.00
C PRO A 165 -1.13 -14.05 -5.50
#